data_AF-A0A1A8FGX5-F1
#
_entry.id   AF-A0A1A8FGX5-F1
#
_cell.length_a   1.000
_cell.length_b   1.000
_cell.length_c   1.000
_cell.angle_alpha   90.00
_cell.angle_beta   90.00
_cell.angle_gamma   90.00
#
_symmetry.space_group_name_H-M   'P 1'
#
loop_
_entity.id
_entity.type
_entity.pdbx_description
1 polymer ?
#
loop_
_entity_poly.entity_id
_entity_poly.type
_entity_poly.pdbx_seq_one_letter_code
_entity_poly.pdbx_strand_id
1 'polypeptide(L)'
;TPVKAKIINVIIWVLSSAAGIPAMVLGSTNTNNGTTECALQFPDPYAYWDTLMKICVFIFAFVAPLIIISVCYTLMVLRLKSVRLLSGSREE
;
A
#
# COMPACT_ATOMS: atom_id res chain seq x y z
N THR A 1 -17.28 -13.33 -7.29
CA THR A 1 -18.57 -13.22 -6.58
C THR A 1 -18.55 -12.06 -5.61
N PRO A 2 -19.68 -11.36 -5.40
CA PRO A 2 -19.75 -10.12 -4.62
C PRO A 2 -19.29 -10.29 -3.16
N VAL A 3 -19.49 -11.47 -2.57
CA VAL A 3 -19.00 -11.80 -1.23
C VAL A 3 -17.47 -11.74 -1.15
N LYS A 4 -16.73 -12.23 -2.16
CA LYS A 4 -15.27 -12.17 -2.19
C LYS A 4 -14.76 -10.72 -2.26
N ALA A 5 -15.42 -9.87 -3.04
CA ALA A 5 -15.07 -8.45 -3.13
C ALA A 5 -15.32 -7.73 -1.80
N LYS A 6 -16.42 -8.04 -1.11
CA LYS A 6 -16.73 -7.49 0.22
C LYS A 6 -15.70 -7.90 1.27
N ILE A 7 -15.25 -9.15 1.24
CA ILE A 7 -14.18 -9.65 2.12
C ILE A 7 -12.86 -8.91 1.87
N ILE A 8 -12.46 -8.76 0.60
CA ILE A 8 -11.24 -8.02 0.24
C ILE A 8 -11.32 -6.57 0.74
N ASN A 9 -12.47 -5.91 0.59
CA ASN A 9 -12.67 -4.56 1.09
C ASN A 9 -12.51 -4.46 2.62
N VAL A 10 -13.05 -5.44 3.36
CA VAL A 10 -12.87 -5.50 4.82
C VAL A 10 -11.40 -5.73 5.18
N ILE A 11 -10.70 -6.62 4.47
CA ILE A 11 -9.26 -6.87 4.68
C ILE A 11 -8.44 -5.60 4.43
N ILE A 12 -8.73 -4.86 3.35
CA ILE A 12 -8.06 -3.59 3.04
C ILE A 12 -8.26 -2.59 4.19
N TRP A 13 -9.48 -2.48 4.72
CA TRP A 13 -9.77 -1.62 5.85
C TRP A 13 -8.99 -2.03 7.11
N VAL A 14 -8.97 -3.32 7.44
CA VAL A 14 -8.25 -3.83 8.62
C VAL A 14 -6.74 -3.60 8.48
N LEU A 15 -6.16 -3.88 7.31
CA LEU A 15 -4.73 -3.65 7.04
C LEU A 15 -4.37 -2.16 7.10
N SER A 16 -5.22 -1.30 6.53
CA SER A 16 -5.05 0.15 6.58
C SER A 16 -5.09 0.67 8.02
N SER A 17 -6.06 0.22 8.81
CA SER A 17 -6.14 0.57 10.23
C SER A 17 -4.94 0.05 11.03
N ALA A 18 -4.48 -1.18 10.78
CA ALA A 18 -3.31 -1.72 11.46
C ALA A 18 -2.03 -0.90 11.21
N ALA A 19 -1.87 -0.34 10.00
CA ALA A 19 -0.77 0.57 9.68
C ALA A 19 -0.99 2.01 10.22
N GLY A 20 -2.24 2.46 10.30
CA GLY A 20 -2.60 3.80 10.78
C GLY A 20 -2.61 3.96 12.30
N ILE A 21 -2.93 2.90 13.06
CA ILE A 21 -2.97 2.92 14.54
C ILE A 21 -1.61 3.32 15.14
N PRO A 22 -0.46 2.75 14.72
CA PRO A 22 0.85 3.20 15.19
C PRO A 22 1.08 4.69 14.97
N ALA A 23 0.69 5.23 13.81
CA ALA A 23 0.82 6.65 13.51
C ALA A 23 -0.06 7.53 14.42
N MET A 24 -1.28 7.05 14.73
CA MET A 24 -2.22 7.75 15.62
C MET A 24 -1.74 7.77 17.07
N VAL A 25 -1.15 6.67 17.55
CA VAL A 25 -0.62 6.56 18.93
C VAL A 25 0.66 7.36 19.10
N LEU A 26 1.52 7.39 18.08
CA LEU A 26 2.79 8.12 18.10
C LEU A 26 2.61 9.61 17.79
N GLY A 27 1.47 10.04 17.26
CA GLY A 27 1.20 11.44 16.97
C GLY A 27 1.02 12.24 18.26
N SER A 28 1.92 13.20 18.50
CA SER A 28 1.85 14.10 19.64
C SER A 28 2.07 15.54 19.21
N THR A 29 1.51 16.46 19.98
CA THR A 29 1.70 17.88 19.79
C THR A 29 2.84 18.35 20.69
N ASN A 30 3.87 18.95 20.11
CA ASN A 30 5.00 19.51 20.85
C ASN A 30 5.07 21.02 20.62
N THR A 31 5.17 21.80 21.70
CA THR A 31 5.33 23.25 21.63
C THR A 31 6.80 23.60 21.83
N ASN A 32 7.44 24.10 20.78
CA ASN A 32 8.84 24.56 20.82
C ASN A 32 8.89 26.06 20.46
N ASN A 33 9.54 26.88 21.30
CA ASN A 33 9.74 28.33 21.06
C ASN A 33 8.45 29.12 20.70
N GLY A 34 7.31 28.75 21.28
CA GLY A 34 6.02 29.42 21.04
C GLY A 34 5.28 28.94 19.78
N THR A 35 5.87 28.05 18.98
CA THR A 35 5.21 27.36 17.87
C THR A 35 4.81 25.94 18.27
N THR A 36 3.56 25.59 18.00
CA THR A 36 2.99 24.28 18.32
C THR A 36 2.99 23.42 17.06
N GLU A 37 3.76 22.34 17.06
CA GLU A 37 3.89 21.42 15.92
C GLU A 37 3.24 20.07 16.25
N CYS A 38 2.57 19.48 15.25
CA CYS A 38 2.03 18.13 15.34
C CYS A 38 2.98 17.18 14.59
N ALA A 39 3.65 16.30 15.33
CA ALA A 39 4.65 15.40 14.78
C ALA A 39 4.55 14.01 15.41
N LEU A 40 5.09 13.02 14.70
CA LEU A 40 5.25 11.67 15.25
C LEU A 40 6.38 11.67 16.26
N GLN A 41 6.06 11.41 17.52
CA GLN A 41 7.02 11.32 18.61
C GLN A 41 7.55 9.88 18.71
N PHE A 42 8.60 9.57 17.95
CA PHE A 42 9.23 8.26 18.00
C PHE A 42 10.09 8.07 19.27
N PRO A 43 10.19 6.83 19.79
CA PRO A 43 11.09 6.52 20.88
C PRO A 43 12.57 6.63 20.45
N ASP A 44 13.47 6.79 21.42
CA ASP A 44 14.90 6.75 21.15
C ASP A 44 15.35 5.36 20.66
N PRO A 45 16.19 5.27 19.61
CA PRO A 45 16.75 6.36 18.82
C PRO A 45 15.80 6.85 17.71
N TYR A 46 15.41 8.12 17.77
CA TYR A 46 14.40 8.74 16.88
C TYR A 46 14.69 8.50 15.38
N ALA A 47 15.93 8.70 14.97
CA ALA A 47 16.33 8.58 13.55
C ALA A 47 16.08 7.18 12.98
N TYR A 48 16.24 6.12 13.77
CA TYR A 48 15.99 4.75 13.33
C TYR A 48 14.50 4.51 13.08
N TRP A 49 13.66 4.88 14.05
CA TRP A 49 12.21 4.65 13.99
C TRP A 49 11.52 5.54 12.96
N ASP A 50 11.94 6.80 12.81
CA ASP A 50 11.48 7.70 11.76
C ASP A 50 11.85 7.17 10.36
N THR A 51 13.10 6.75 10.17
CA THR A 51 13.56 6.18 8.90
C THR A 51 12.81 4.88 8.57
N LEU A 52 12.65 4.00 9.56
CA LEU A 52 11.92 2.74 9.41
C LEU A 52 10.47 3.01 8.98
N MET A 53 9.76 3.91 9.67
CA MET A 53 8.37 4.22 9.34
C MET A 53 8.24 4.82 7.93
N LYS A 54 9.14 5.75 7.55
CA LYS A 54 9.18 6.32 6.19
C LYS A 54 9.39 5.24 5.13
N ILE A 55 10.34 4.32 5.33
CA ILE A 55 10.62 3.22 4.40
C ILE A 55 9.42 2.26 4.32
N CYS A 56 8.86 1.86 5.46
CA CYS A 56 7.70 0.98 5.51
C CYS A 56 6.51 1.58 4.75
N VAL A 57 6.17 2.85 5.01
CA VAL A 57 5.08 3.55 4.30
C VAL A 57 5.35 3.62 2.81
N PHE A 58 6.58 3.96 2.39
CA PHE A 58 6.94 3.99 0.96
C PHE A 58 6.75 2.63 0.28
N ILE A 59 7.15 1.54 0.93
CA ILE A 59 7.00 0.20 0.37
C ILE A 59 5.52 -0.18 0.26
N PHE A 60 4.73 -0.02 1.32
CA PHE A 60 3.34 -0.46 1.34
C PHE A 60 2.39 0.43 0.54
N ALA A 61 2.61 1.75 0.53
CA ALA A 61 1.74 2.69 -0.16
C ALA A 61 2.11 2.88 -1.65
N PHE A 62 3.36 2.60 -2.03
CA PHE A 62 3.83 2.85 -3.39
C PHE A 62 4.42 1.60 -4.06
N VAL A 63 5.53 1.06 -3.55
CA VAL A 63 6.29 0.02 -4.26
C VAL A 63 5.49 -1.27 -4.44
N ALA A 64 4.91 -1.81 -3.36
CA ALA A 64 4.14 -3.05 -3.41
C ALA A 64 2.88 -2.91 -4.30
N PRO A 65 2.04 -1.87 -4.17
CA PRO A 65 0.93 -1.64 -5.10
C PRO A 65 1.38 -1.55 -6.56
N LEU A 66 2.48 -0.83 -6.87
CA LEU A 66 3.00 -0.71 -8.23
C LEU A 66 3.48 -2.05 -8.81
N ILE A 67 4.16 -2.87 -8.02
CA ILE A 67 4.56 -4.21 -8.45
C ILE A 67 3.33 -5.08 -8.71
N ILE A 68 2.33 -5.04 -7.83
CA ILE A 68 1.11 -5.83 -7.99
C ILE A 68 0.37 -5.42 -9.27
N ILE A 69 0.11 -4.13 -9.49
CA ILE A 69 -0.59 -3.68 -10.71
C ILE A 69 0.23 -4.02 -11.96
N SER A 70 1.54 -3.78 -11.96
CA SER A 70 2.37 -4.02 -13.14
C SER A 70 2.38 -5.50 -13.54
N VAL A 71 2.56 -6.40 -12.59
CA VAL A 71 2.50 -7.86 -12.82
C VAL A 71 1.11 -8.27 -13.29
N CYS A 72 0.05 -7.79 -12.64
CA CYS A 72 -1.32 -8.14 -13.00
C CYS A 72 -1.68 -7.68 -14.43
N TYR A 73 -1.32 -6.45 -14.80
CA TYR A 73 -1.54 -5.93 -16.14
C TYR A 73 -0.69 -6.65 -17.19
N THR A 74 0.58 -6.94 -16.87
CA THR A 74 1.47 -7.70 -17.76
C THR A 74 0.88 -9.08 -18.06
N LEU A 75 0.45 -9.80 -17.03
CA LEU A 75 -0.19 -11.11 -17.18
C LEU A 75 -1.51 -11.03 -17.94
N MET A 76 -2.33 -9.99 -17.71
CA MET A 76 -3.57 -9.78 -18.45
C MET A 76 -3.30 -9.56 -19.94
N VAL A 77 -2.31 -8.73 -20.29
CA VAL A 77 -1.93 -8.47 -21.70
C VAL A 77 -1.39 -9.73 -22.36
N LEU A 78 -0.52 -10.48 -21.68
CA LEU A 78 -0.02 -11.76 -22.19
C LEU A 78 -1.17 -12.76 -22.43
N ARG A 79 -2.12 -12.85 -21.50
CA ARG A 79 -3.31 -13.68 -21.66
C ARG A 79 -4.15 -13.22 -22.84
N LEU A 80 -4.42 -11.93 -22.97
CA LEU A 80 -5.18 -11.35 -24.08
C LEU A 80 -4.50 -11.62 -25.44
N LYS A 81 -3.17 -11.51 -25.52
CA LYS A 81 -2.41 -11.85 -26.73
C LYS A 81 -2.51 -13.34 -27.05
N SER A 82 -2.37 -14.22 -26.05
CA SER A 82 -2.45 -15.68 -26.26
C SER A 82 -3.82 -16.12 -26.77
N VAL A 83 -4.92 -15.56 -26.25
CA VAL A 83 -6.27 -15.91 -26.73
C VAL A 83 -6.55 -15.35 -28.12
N ARG A 84 -5.99 -14.18 -28.48
CA ARG A 84 -6.12 -13.65 -29.84
C ARG A 84 -5.37 -14.48 -30.88
N LEU A 85 -4.18 -14.98 -30.57
CA LEU A 85 -3.42 -15.89 -31.44
C LEU A 85 -4.17 -17.21 -31.66
N LEU A 86 -4.77 -17.76 -30.60
CA LEU A 86 -5.56 -19.00 -30.66
C LEU A 86 -6.94 -18.84 -31.33
N SER A 87 -7.51 -17.62 -31.33
CA SER A 87 -8.79 -17.35 -31.99
C SER A 87 -8.63 -17.05 -33.49
N GLY A 88 -7.51 -16.44 -33.90
CA GLY A 88 -7.19 -16.19 -35.31
C GLY A 88 -6.82 -17.46 -36.08
N SER A 89 -6.22 -18.46 -35.41
CA SER A 89 -5.87 -19.74 -36.04
C SER A 89 -7.05 -20.72 -36.22
N ARG A 90 -8.29 -20.31 -35.90
CA ARG A 90 -9.52 -21.10 -36.11
C ARG A 90 -10.42 -20.51 -37.20
N GLU A 91 -9.95 -19.47 -37.89
CA GLU A 91 -10.60 -18.88 -39.07
C GLU A 91 -9.85 -19.20 -40.38
N GLU A 92 -8.89 -20.14 -40.35
CA GLU A 92 -8.25 -20.72 -41.53
C GLU A 92 -8.73 -22.16 -41.77
#